data_AF-A0A7X2TXG9-F1
#
_entry.id   AF-A0A7X2TXG9-F1
#
_cell.length_a   1.000
_cell.length_b   1.000
_cell.length_c   1.000
_cell.angle_alpha   90.00
_cell.angle_beta   90.00
_cell.angle_gamma   90.00
#
_symmetry.space_group_name_H-M   'P 1'
#
loop_
_entity.id
_entity.type
_entity.pdbx_description
1 polymer ?
#
loop_
_entity_poly.entity_id
_entity_poly.type
_entity_poly.pdbx_seq_one_letter_code
_entity_poly.pdbx_strand_id
1 'polypeptide(L)'
;TVKNGAVTLVGDAANYPEKCAASRAAWRVAHVQSVANNLRVDLPFPSERGDDDIALAAMSLLEWNCVVPQTVEVQVAASVLTLSGAVPWQYQKEEAERALTVLTGVKGIKNEIKLQPVPHAADVRPQIDEAIKRSALVDSSHIKAHAAHGVVSLRGAVRTRAEFEEAIHAAWAAPGVTIVEDHITIG
;
A
#
# COMPACT_ATOMS: atom_id res chain seq x y z
N THR A 1 -20.78 10.01 -4.83
CA THR A 1 -21.35 10.15 -6.19
C THR A 1 -20.59 9.23 -7.14
N VAL A 2 -21.20 8.80 -8.24
CA VAL A 2 -20.54 7.96 -9.26
C VAL A 2 -20.72 8.60 -10.64
N LYS A 3 -19.62 8.75 -11.39
CA LYS A 3 -19.64 9.25 -12.78
C LYS A 3 -18.59 8.48 -13.59
N ASN A 4 -19.01 7.75 -14.63
CA ASN A 4 -18.11 7.03 -15.56
C ASN A 4 -17.06 6.16 -14.86
N GLY A 5 -17.46 5.36 -13.87
CA GLY A 5 -16.53 4.52 -13.10
C GLY A 5 -15.69 5.28 -12.05
N ALA A 6 -15.77 6.60 -11.98
CA ALA A 6 -15.19 7.39 -10.89
C ALA A 6 -16.19 7.53 -9.73
N VAL A 7 -15.79 7.06 -8.55
CA VAL A 7 -16.54 7.19 -7.30
C VAL A 7 -15.92 8.30 -6.47
N THR A 8 -16.76 9.20 -5.93
CA THR A 8 -16.33 10.17 -4.92
C THR A 8 -17.07 9.91 -3.61
N LEU A 9 -16.30 9.65 -2.55
CA LEU A 9 -16.79 9.54 -1.18
C LEU A 9 -16.66 10.89 -0.49
N VAL A 10 -17.75 11.40 0.09
CA VAL A 10 -17.80 12.69 0.79
C VAL A 10 -18.68 12.52 2.03
N GLY A 11 -18.32 13.18 3.12
CA GLY A 11 -18.97 13.07 4.42
C GLY A 11 -17.94 12.88 5.53
N ASP A 12 -18.41 12.41 6.67
CA ASP A 12 -17.60 12.20 7.87
C ASP A 12 -17.48 10.70 8.18
N ALA A 13 -16.32 10.31 8.69
CA ALA A 13 -16.05 8.98 9.24
C ALA A 13 -15.64 9.14 10.70
N ALA A 14 -16.12 8.26 11.58
CA ALA A 14 -15.90 8.36 13.02
C ALA A 14 -14.45 8.04 13.42
N ASN A 15 -13.68 7.39 12.54
CA ASN A 15 -12.26 7.08 12.73
C ASN A 15 -11.55 6.78 11.39
N TYR A 16 -10.22 6.70 11.42
CA TYR A 16 -9.41 6.39 10.23
C TYR A 16 -9.65 4.98 9.66
N PRO A 17 -9.77 3.90 10.45
CA PRO A 17 -10.15 2.58 9.94
C PRO A 17 -11.45 2.58 9.12
N GLU A 18 -12.48 3.30 9.57
CA GLU A 18 -13.77 3.42 8.87
C GLU A 18 -13.58 4.14 7.53
N LYS A 19 -12.82 5.24 7.50
CA LYS A 19 -12.47 5.94 6.25
C LYS A 19 -11.78 4.99 5.25
N CYS A 20 -10.86 4.16 5.71
CA CYS A 20 -10.19 3.16 4.86
C CYS A 20 -11.16 2.05 4.41
N ALA A 21 -12.05 1.59 5.29
CA ALA A 21 -13.04 0.57 4.98
C ALA A 21 -14.04 1.06 3.92
N ALA A 22 -14.51 2.30 4.02
CA ALA A 22 -15.37 2.92 3.02
C ALA A 22 -14.69 2.98 1.64
N SER A 23 -13.39 3.34 1.61
CA SER A 23 -12.59 3.32 0.38
C SER A 23 -12.53 1.92 -0.24
N ARG A 24 -12.17 0.91 0.56
CA ARG A 24 -12.11 -0.49 0.11
C ARG A 24 -13.47 -1.00 -0.37
N ALA A 25 -14.55 -0.63 0.31
CA ALA A 25 -15.90 -0.99 -0.09
C ALA A 25 -16.28 -0.36 -1.45
N ALA A 26 -15.90 0.90 -1.69
CA ALA A 26 -16.10 1.56 -2.98
C ALA A 26 -15.35 0.84 -4.12
N TRP A 27 -14.11 0.40 -3.87
CA TRP A 27 -13.32 -0.37 -4.85
C TRP A 27 -13.91 -1.74 -5.21
N ARG A 28 -14.75 -2.33 -4.34
CA ARG A 28 -15.39 -3.63 -4.59
C ARG A 28 -16.58 -3.54 -5.55
N VAL A 29 -17.08 -2.34 -5.83
CA VAL A 29 -18.21 -2.16 -6.76
C VAL A 29 -17.71 -2.39 -8.18
N ALA A 30 -18.43 -3.21 -8.95
CA ALA A 30 -18.08 -3.51 -10.33
C ALA A 30 -17.96 -2.23 -11.18
N HIS A 31 -17.01 -2.21 -12.10
CA HIS A 31 -16.72 -1.11 -13.02
C HIS A 31 -16.22 0.20 -12.36
N VAL A 32 -15.82 0.18 -11.09
CA VAL A 32 -15.11 1.31 -10.47
C VAL A 32 -13.66 1.33 -10.95
N GLN A 33 -13.30 2.44 -11.60
CA GLN A 33 -11.96 2.71 -12.13
C GLN A 33 -11.16 3.69 -11.27
N SER A 34 -11.84 4.58 -10.52
CA SER A 34 -11.17 5.49 -9.59
C SER A 34 -12.03 5.78 -8.37
N VAL A 35 -11.40 5.97 -7.22
CA VAL A 35 -12.06 6.37 -5.96
C VAL A 35 -11.37 7.61 -5.41
N ALA A 36 -12.08 8.74 -5.42
CA ALA A 36 -11.70 9.94 -4.69
C ALA A 36 -12.31 9.88 -3.28
N ASN A 37 -11.50 9.51 -2.29
CA ASN A 37 -11.95 9.43 -0.90
C ASN A 37 -11.73 10.77 -0.16
N ASN A 38 -12.76 11.61 -0.16
CA ASN A 38 -12.78 12.91 0.51
C ASN A 38 -13.50 12.85 1.86
N LEU A 39 -13.61 11.67 2.48
CA LEU A 39 -14.16 11.56 3.83
C LEU A 39 -13.26 12.29 4.83
N ARG A 40 -13.86 13.14 5.66
CA ARG A 40 -13.21 13.76 6.81
C ARG A 40 -13.30 12.81 7.99
N VAL A 41 -12.19 12.59 8.69
CA VAL A 41 -12.24 11.85 9.95
C VAL A 41 -12.65 12.85 11.03
N ASP A 42 -13.88 12.72 11.52
CA ASP A 42 -14.42 13.51 12.62
C ASP A 42 -14.44 12.63 13.87
N LEU A 43 -13.42 12.83 14.71
CA LEU A 43 -13.23 12.00 15.89
C LEU A 43 -14.20 12.46 16.97
N PRO A 44 -15.00 11.57 17.56
CA PRO A 44 -15.79 11.95 18.73
C PRO A 44 -14.82 12.35 19.85
N PHE A 45 -15.19 13.35 20.66
CA PHE A 45 -14.39 13.89 21.78
C PHE A 45 -13.60 12.85 22.61
N PRO A 46 -14.15 11.69 23.04
CA PRO A 46 -13.38 10.68 23.79
C PRO A 46 -12.25 10.01 23.00
N SER A 47 -12.27 10.09 21.67
CA SER A 47 -11.29 9.52 20.75
C SER A 47 -10.25 10.53 20.27
N GLU A 48 -10.37 11.81 20.62
CA GLU A 48 -9.32 12.80 20.38
C GLU A 48 -8.10 12.52 21.26
N ARG A 49 -6.90 12.67 20.69
CA ARG A 49 -5.62 12.49 21.36
C ARG A 49 -4.68 13.60 20.93
N GLY A 50 -3.80 14.03 21.82
CA GLY A 50 -2.74 14.96 21.46
C GLY A 50 -1.76 14.30 20.50
N ASP A 51 -1.11 15.10 19.65
CA ASP A 51 -0.13 14.58 18.69
C ASP A 51 1.02 13.85 19.39
N ASP A 52 1.42 14.31 20.59
CA ASP A 52 2.45 13.66 21.41
C ASP A 52 2.03 12.25 21.88
N ASP A 53 0.77 12.10 22.33
CA ASP A 53 0.24 10.81 22.75
C ASP A 53 0.13 9.84 21.56
N ILE A 54 -0.30 10.34 20.40
CA ILE A 54 -0.38 9.57 19.16
C ILE A 54 1.03 9.14 18.74
N ALA A 55 2.03 10.02 18.83
CA ALA A 55 3.41 9.72 18.48
C ALA A 55 3.98 8.62 19.37
N LEU A 56 3.80 8.72 20.69
CA LEU A 56 4.25 7.70 21.66
C LEU A 56 3.58 6.34 21.41
N ALA A 57 2.28 6.34 21.15
CA ALA A 57 1.54 5.12 20.83
C ALA A 57 2.01 4.49 19.51
N ALA A 58 2.28 5.31 18.48
CA ALA A 58 2.80 4.86 17.19
C ALA A 58 4.20 4.26 17.30
N MET A 59 5.11 4.95 17.99
CA MET A 59 6.45 4.44 18.26
C MET A 59 6.39 3.09 18.98
N SER A 60 5.56 3.00 20.02
CA SER A 60 5.38 1.75 20.78
C SER A 60 4.89 0.64 19.86
N LEU A 61 3.84 0.85 19.06
CA LEU A 61 3.33 -0.18 18.15
C LEU A 61 4.36 -0.65 17.12
N LEU A 62 5.16 0.26 16.56
CA LEU A 62 6.21 -0.12 15.62
C LEU A 62 7.35 -0.86 16.30
N GLU A 63 7.73 -0.49 17.52
CA GLU A 63 8.78 -1.17 18.29
C GLU A 63 8.44 -2.64 18.57
N TRP A 64 7.17 -2.93 18.86
CA TRP A 64 6.68 -4.30 19.06
C TRP A 64 6.46 -5.08 17.75
N ASN A 65 6.55 -4.41 16.59
CA ASN A 65 6.34 -5.05 15.29
C ASN A 65 7.65 -5.61 14.74
N CYS A 66 7.83 -6.93 14.84
CA CYS A 66 9.04 -7.63 14.37
C CYS A 66 9.28 -7.55 12.85
N VAL A 67 8.28 -7.14 12.06
CA VAL A 67 8.38 -7.02 10.59
C VAL A 67 8.94 -5.65 10.20
N VAL A 68 8.62 -4.61 10.98
CA VAL A 68 8.99 -3.23 10.67
C VAL A 68 10.38 -2.94 11.27
N PRO A 69 11.39 -2.58 10.47
CA PRO A 69 12.71 -2.28 11.00
C PRO A 69 12.74 -0.94 11.74
N GLN A 70 13.69 -0.80 12.66
CA GLN A 70 13.91 0.44 13.43
C GLN A 70 14.34 1.65 12.58
N THR A 71 14.60 1.44 11.28
CA THR A 71 14.88 2.51 10.32
C THR A 71 13.64 3.30 9.90
N VAL A 72 12.44 2.87 10.30
CA VAL A 72 11.19 3.59 10.08
C VAL A 72 10.98 4.60 11.19
N GLU A 73 10.80 5.86 10.81
CA GLU A 73 10.51 6.97 11.70
C GLU A 73 9.05 7.40 11.57
N VAL A 74 8.49 7.95 12.65
CA VAL A 74 7.10 8.45 12.68
C VAL A 74 7.10 9.90 13.12
N GLN A 75 6.40 10.74 12.37
CA GLN A 75 6.09 12.11 12.74
C GLN A 75 4.59 12.30 12.79
N VAL A 76 4.11 13.14 13.71
CA VAL A 76 2.68 13.42 13.87
C VAL A 76 2.47 14.92 13.79
N ALA A 77 1.52 15.33 12.96
CA ALA A 77 1.10 16.72 12.88
C ALA A 77 -0.40 16.79 12.56
N ALA A 78 -1.15 17.53 13.39
CA ALA A 78 -2.60 17.68 13.25
C ALA A 78 -3.31 16.32 13.15
N SER A 79 -2.90 15.37 14.00
CA SER A 79 -3.42 14.00 14.06
C SER A 79 -3.21 13.17 12.78
N VAL A 80 -2.30 13.59 11.90
CA VAL A 80 -1.89 12.84 10.71
C VAL A 80 -0.47 12.29 10.93
N LEU A 81 -0.33 10.97 10.77
CA LEU A 81 0.97 10.29 10.83
C LEU A 81 1.70 10.43 9.50
N THR A 82 2.98 10.71 9.54
CA THR A 82 3.90 10.60 8.39
C THR A 82 4.96 9.57 8.73
N LEU A 83 5.07 8.52 7.91
CA LEU A 83 6.07 7.46 8.04
C LEU A 83 7.19 7.74 7.05
N SER A 84 8.42 7.81 7.55
CA SER A 84 9.62 8.04 6.75
C SER A 84 10.71 7.02 7.07
N GLY A 85 11.81 7.08 6.32
CA GLY A 85 12.93 6.15 6.47
C GLY A 85 13.09 5.24 5.26
N ALA A 86 13.81 4.14 5.45
CA ALA A 86 14.12 3.20 4.38
C ALA A 86 13.96 1.75 4.84
N VAL A 87 13.34 0.92 3.99
CA VAL A 87 13.15 -0.52 4.25
C VAL A 87 13.59 -1.35 3.04
N PRO A 88 14.14 -2.56 3.25
CA PRO A 88 14.58 -3.40 2.14
C PRO A 88 13.43 -4.00 1.32
N TRP A 89 12.23 -4.13 1.90
CA TRP A 89 11.12 -4.83 1.25
C TRP A 89 9.79 -4.08 1.33
N GLN A 90 9.00 -4.17 0.26
CA GLN A 90 7.67 -3.55 0.17
C GLN A 90 6.72 -4.01 1.27
N TYR A 91 6.72 -5.30 1.63
CA TYR A 91 5.85 -5.79 2.71
C TYR A 91 6.14 -5.08 4.04
N GLN A 92 7.39 -4.67 4.32
CA GLN A 92 7.70 -3.95 5.56
C GLN A 92 7.14 -2.53 5.54
N LYS A 93 7.18 -1.88 4.37
CA LYS A 93 6.55 -0.58 4.15
C LYS A 93 5.04 -0.64 4.34
N GLU A 94 4.40 -1.68 3.80
CA GLU A 94 2.95 -1.89 3.94
C GLU A 94 2.56 -2.25 5.38
N GLU A 95 3.34 -3.11 6.04
CA GLU A 95 3.10 -3.49 7.42
C GLU A 95 3.26 -2.32 8.40
N ALA A 96 4.19 -1.38 8.15
CA ALA A 96 4.33 -0.17 8.96
C ALA A 96 3.04 0.68 8.95
N GLU A 97 2.45 0.87 7.77
CA GLU A 97 1.19 1.61 7.64
C GLU A 97 0.00 0.82 8.21
N ARG A 98 -0.06 -0.49 7.95
CA ARG A 98 -1.12 -1.36 8.44
C ARG A 98 -1.15 -1.40 9.97
N ALA A 99 0.00 -1.52 10.60
CA ALA A 99 0.15 -1.56 12.07
C ALA A 99 -0.40 -0.30 12.74
N LEU A 100 -0.27 0.85 12.08
CA LEU A 100 -0.69 2.14 12.63
C LEU A 100 -2.13 2.53 12.28
N THR A 101 -2.74 1.83 11.33
CA THR A 101 -4.13 2.11 10.91
C THR A 101 -5.13 1.98 12.07
N VAL A 102 -4.84 1.14 13.06
CA VAL A 102 -5.73 0.89 14.22
C VAL A 102 -5.59 1.92 15.35
N LEU A 103 -4.69 2.88 15.23
CA LEU A 103 -4.47 3.87 16.28
C LEU A 103 -5.69 4.79 16.46
N THR A 104 -6.08 4.96 17.72
CA THR A 104 -7.10 5.93 18.11
C THR A 104 -6.51 7.34 18.06
N GLY A 105 -7.30 8.32 17.62
CA GLY A 105 -6.84 9.70 17.49
C GLY A 105 -6.28 10.04 16.11
N VAL A 106 -6.01 9.06 15.25
CA VAL A 106 -5.46 9.29 13.92
C VAL A 106 -6.56 9.70 12.93
N LYS A 107 -6.27 10.74 12.13
CA LYS A 107 -7.12 11.23 11.03
C LYS A 107 -6.58 10.84 9.64
N GLY A 108 -5.31 10.47 9.56
CA GLY A 108 -4.63 10.13 8.30
C GLY A 108 -3.27 9.49 8.52
N ILE A 109 -2.82 8.71 7.54
CA ILE A 109 -1.44 8.20 7.48
C ILE A 109 -0.88 8.53 6.10
N LYS A 110 0.35 9.05 6.07
CA LYS A 110 1.15 9.28 4.87
C LYS A 110 2.37 8.37 4.92
N ASN A 111 2.45 7.43 3.99
CA ASN A 111 3.55 6.46 3.94
C ASN A 111 4.62 6.89 2.92
N GLU A 112 5.62 7.61 3.39
CA GLU A 112 6.74 8.16 2.62
C GLU A 112 8.01 7.30 2.76
N ILE A 113 7.91 6.09 3.31
CA ILE A 113 9.01 5.14 3.43
C ILE A 113 9.57 4.82 2.05
N LYS A 114 10.90 4.86 1.93
CA LYS A 114 11.64 4.53 0.71
C LYS A 114 12.04 3.06 0.71
N LEU A 115 12.02 2.44 -0.47
CA LEU A 115 12.57 1.11 -0.64
C LEU A 115 14.08 1.22 -0.89
N GLN A 116 14.87 0.63 0.00
CA GLN A 116 16.32 0.55 -0.11
C GLN A 116 16.76 -0.91 0.08
N PRO A 117 16.73 -1.71 -0.99
CA PRO A 117 17.09 -3.12 -0.95
C PRO A 117 18.54 -3.29 -0.52
N VAL A 118 18.81 -4.17 0.44
CA VAL A 118 20.17 -4.58 0.74
C VAL A 118 20.56 -5.62 -0.32
N PRO A 119 21.62 -5.41 -1.12
CA PRO A 119 22.06 -6.39 -2.10
C PRO A 119 22.50 -7.65 -1.35
N HIS A 120 21.71 -8.72 -1.42
CA HIS A 120 22.13 -10.02 -0.92
C HIS A 120 23.13 -10.63 -1.91
N ALA A 121 24.32 -10.99 -1.42
CA ALA A 121 25.47 -11.46 -2.19
C ALA A 121 25.32 -12.89 -2.78
N ALA A 122 24.09 -13.39 -2.91
CA ALA A 122 23.78 -14.64 -3.59
C ALA A 122 22.73 -14.36 -4.65
N ASP A 123 23.21 -14.00 -5.84
CA ASP A 123 22.51 -14.00 -7.14
C ASP A 123 20.99 -14.26 -7.11
N VAL A 124 20.22 -13.21 -6.82
CA VAL A 124 18.76 -13.21 -7.07
C VAL A 124 18.47 -13.02 -8.58
N ARG A 125 19.49 -12.70 -9.39
CA ARG A 125 19.38 -12.54 -10.85
C ARG A 125 18.83 -13.79 -11.55
N PRO A 126 19.39 -15.00 -11.37
CA PRO A 126 18.84 -16.22 -11.98
C PRO A 126 17.46 -16.61 -11.43
N GLN A 127 17.14 -16.30 -10.18
CA GLN A 127 15.80 -16.59 -9.61
C GLN A 127 14.75 -15.62 -10.13
N ILE A 128 15.10 -14.33 -10.29
CA ILE A 128 14.28 -13.33 -10.95
C ILE A 128 14.10 -13.72 -12.42
N ASP A 129 15.18 -14.02 -13.17
CA ASP A 129 15.13 -14.44 -14.57
C ASP A 129 14.33 -15.75 -14.80
N GLU A 130 14.44 -16.72 -13.90
CA GLU A 130 13.60 -17.94 -13.90
C GLU A 130 12.14 -17.63 -13.55
N ALA A 131 11.89 -16.78 -12.55
CA ALA A 131 10.54 -16.35 -12.20
C ALA A 131 9.89 -15.52 -13.32
N ILE A 132 10.66 -14.72 -14.07
CA ILE A 132 10.20 -13.98 -15.26
C ILE A 132 9.85 -14.94 -16.39
N LYS A 133 10.69 -15.95 -16.66
CA LYS A 133 10.39 -16.97 -17.67
C LYS A 133 9.17 -17.82 -17.29
N ARG A 134 8.99 -18.12 -16.00
CA ARG A 134 7.78 -18.81 -15.50
C ARG A 134 6.55 -17.91 -15.48
N SER A 135 6.69 -16.61 -15.19
CA SER A 135 5.57 -15.64 -15.16
C SER A 135 5.18 -15.11 -16.53
N ALA A 136 6.07 -15.17 -17.54
CA ALA A 136 5.69 -14.97 -18.93
C ALA A 136 4.70 -16.06 -19.43
N LEU A 137 4.50 -17.12 -18.64
CA LEU A 137 3.50 -18.17 -18.82
C LEU A 137 2.35 -18.09 -17.81
N VAL A 138 2.26 -17.04 -16.97
CA VAL A 138 1.04 -16.79 -16.19
C VAL A 138 -0.02 -16.29 -17.15
N ASP A 139 -0.74 -17.28 -17.62
CA ASP A 139 -1.87 -17.24 -18.52
C ASP A 139 -3.02 -16.44 -17.88
N SER A 140 -2.89 -15.12 -17.92
CA SER A 140 -4.02 -14.27 -18.23
C SER A 140 -3.67 -13.66 -19.58
N SER A 141 -4.40 -14.02 -20.62
CA SER A 141 -4.10 -13.71 -22.03
C SER A 141 -3.98 -12.20 -22.38
N HIS A 142 -3.93 -11.31 -21.38
CA HIS A 142 -3.99 -9.86 -21.50
C HIS A 142 -2.94 -9.08 -20.66
N ILE A 143 -2.16 -9.72 -19.76
CA ILE A 143 -1.09 -9.06 -18.98
C ILE A 143 0.28 -9.66 -19.31
N LYS A 144 1.25 -8.81 -19.66
CA LYS A 144 2.67 -9.13 -19.84
C LYS A 144 3.46 -8.57 -18.67
N ALA A 145 4.19 -9.44 -17.98
CA ALA A 145 5.14 -9.05 -16.94
C ALA A 145 6.57 -9.20 -17.46
N HIS A 146 7.40 -8.19 -17.21
CA HIS A 146 8.84 -8.24 -17.45
C HIS A 146 9.53 -7.81 -16.17
N ALA A 147 10.45 -8.59 -15.62
CA ALA A 147 11.28 -8.12 -14.52
C ALA A 147 12.75 -8.04 -14.97
N ALA A 148 13.52 -7.14 -14.37
CA ALA A 148 14.95 -7.02 -14.56
C ALA A 148 15.53 -6.19 -13.44
N HIS A 149 16.65 -6.63 -12.85
CA HIS A 149 17.37 -5.87 -11.83
C HIS A 149 16.51 -5.45 -10.62
N GLY A 150 15.54 -6.28 -10.23
CA GLY A 150 14.58 -5.99 -9.16
C GLY A 150 13.43 -5.05 -9.54
N VAL A 151 13.37 -4.58 -10.79
CA VAL A 151 12.24 -3.82 -11.31
C VAL A 151 11.30 -4.78 -12.05
N VAL A 152 10.02 -4.82 -11.70
CA VAL A 152 8.98 -5.51 -12.47
C VAL A 152 8.14 -4.48 -13.21
N SER A 153 8.07 -4.58 -14.53
CA SER A 153 7.14 -3.83 -15.38
C SER A 153 5.95 -4.72 -15.72
N LEU A 154 4.75 -4.26 -15.36
CA LEU A 154 3.49 -4.91 -15.72
C LEU A 154 2.79 -4.09 -16.81
N ARG A 155 2.45 -4.71 -17.94
CA ARG A 155 1.76 -4.08 -19.07
C ARG A 155 0.60 -4.93 -19.53
N GLY A 156 -0.56 -4.34 -19.74
CA GLY A 156 -1.70 -5.12 -20.21
C GLY A 156 -3.03 -4.45 -19.93
N ALA A 157 -4.11 -5.20 -20.17
CA ALA A 157 -5.46 -4.80 -19.81
C ALA A 157 -6.07 -5.85 -18.88
N VAL A 158 -6.71 -5.38 -17.81
CA VAL A 158 -7.48 -6.22 -16.88
C VAL A 158 -8.93 -5.76 -16.86
N ARG A 159 -9.84 -6.70 -16.58
CA ARG A 159 -11.28 -6.46 -16.63
C ARG A 159 -11.80 -5.86 -15.33
N THR A 160 -11.10 -6.13 -14.24
CA THR A 160 -11.54 -5.71 -12.90
C THR A 160 -10.40 -5.16 -12.07
N ARG A 161 -10.75 -4.34 -11.06
CA ARG A 161 -9.78 -3.87 -10.06
C ARG A 161 -9.22 -5.02 -9.23
N ALA A 162 -10.00 -6.08 -8.99
CA ALA A 162 -9.51 -7.25 -8.26
C ALA A 162 -8.37 -7.94 -9.01
N GLU A 163 -8.50 -8.12 -10.33
CA GLU A 163 -7.43 -8.65 -11.19
C GLU A 163 -6.19 -7.72 -11.20
N PHE A 164 -6.41 -6.40 -11.20
CA PHE A 164 -5.31 -5.43 -11.07
C PHE A 164 -4.54 -5.60 -9.76
N GLU A 165 -5.25 -5.67 -8.62
CA GLU A 165 -4.62 -5.82 -7.30
C GLU A 165 -3.91 -7.17 -7.18
N GLU A 166 -4.48 -8.24 -7.72
CA GLU A 166 -3.85 -9.56 -7.76
C GLU A 166 -2.55 -9.53 -8.58
N ALA A 167 -2.53 -8.89 -9.75
CA ALA A 167 -1.33 -8.76 -10.58
C ALA A 167 -0.23 -7.95 -9.88
N ILE A 168 -0.58 -6.83 -9.24
CA ILE A 168 0.36 -5.99 -8.50
C ILE A 168 0.92 -6.75 -7.29
N HIS A 169 0.05 -7.43 -6.53
CA HIS A 169 0.47 -8.20 -5.36
C HIS A 169 1.38 -9.37 -5.76
N ALA A 170 1.06 -10.07 -6.85
CA ALA A 170 1.92 -11.12 -7.40
C ALA A 170 3.29 -10.59 -7.85
N ALA A 171 3.34 -9.40 -8.44
CA ALA A 171 4.60 -8.77 -8.81
C ALA A 171 5.46 -8.42 -7.59
N TRP A 172 4.86 -7.88 -6.52
CA TRP A 172 5.58 -7.59 -5.27
C TRP A 172 5.99 -8.84 -4.49
N ALA A 173 5.25 -9.95 -4.62
CA ALA A 173 5.57 -11.21 -3.99
C ALA A 173 6.77 -11.93 -4.64
N ALA A 174 7.20 -11.50 -5.84
CA ALA A 174 8.34 -12.12 -6.51
C ALA A 174 9.66 -11.79 -5.77
N PRO A 175 10.53 -12.80 -5.54
CA PRO A 175 11.79 -12.60 -4.84
C PRO A 175 12.68 -11.55 -5.51
N GLY A 176 13.21 -10.61 -4.71
CA GLY A 176 14.15 -9.59 -5.18
C GLY A 176 13.51 -8.44 -5.97
N VAL A 177 12.18 -8.31 -5.96
CA VAL A 177 11.46 -7.15 -6.50
C VAL A 177 11.54 -5.98 -5.53
N THR A 178 11.87 -4.82 -6.09
CA THR A 178 12.19 -3.58 -5.39
C THR A 178 11.41 -2.41 -5.96
N ILE A 179 11.01 -2.50 -7.24
CA ILE A 179 10.18 -1.52 -7.92
C ILE A 179 9.17 -2.28 -8.76
N VAL A 180 7.90 -1.87 -8.72
CA VAL A 180 6.89 -2.30 -9.69
C VAL A 180 6.47 -1.09 -10.52
N GLU A 181 6.77 -1.12 -11.81
CA GLU A 181 6.30 -0.19 -12.82
C GLU A 181 4.95 -0.68 -13.36
N ASP A 182 3.90 0.00 -12.96
CA ASP A 182 2.54 -0.31 -13.39
C ASP A 182 2.16 0.45 -14.68
N HIS A 183 1.85 -0.31 -15.71
CA HIS A 183 1.28 0.15 -16.97
C HIS A 183 0.04 -0.69 -17.37
N ILE A 184 -0.65 -1.25 -16.38
CA ILE A 184 -1.90 -1.98 -16.60
C ILE A 184 -3.05 -0.96 -16.75
N THR A 185 -3.90 -1.18 -17.75
CA THR A 185 -5.16 -0.44 -17.90
C THR A 185 -6.32 -1.31 -17.43
N ILE A 186 -7.31 -0.70 -16.77
CA ILE A 186 -8.55 -1.36 -16.39
C ILE A 186 -9.61 -1.02 -17.45
N GLY A 187 -10.16 -2.03 -18.14
CA GLY A 187 -11.04 -1.84 -19.30
C GLY A 187 -12.09 -2.93 -19.46
#